data_AF-A0A1C7MFZ7-F1
#
_entry.id   AF-A0A1C7MFZ7-F1
#
_cell.length_a   1.000
_cell.length_b   1.000
_cell.length_c   1.000
_cell.angle_alpha   90.00
_cell.angle_beta   90.00
_cell.angle_gamma   90.00
#
_symmetry.space_group_name_H-M   'P 1'
#
loop_
_entity.id
_entity.type
_entity.pdbx_description
1 polymer ?
#
loop_
_entity_poly.entity_id
_entity_poly.type
_entity_poly.pdbx_seq_one_letter_code
_entity_poly.pdbx_strand_id
1 'polypeptide(L)'
;MDTASSRSVISKLDASITIRIAEQLDIHSLLAWRYTASFFHFVITEQLRHIYTTHLSHFVDHPDTFRHILRITHAAISGSFTLSLFDDSIRPNDLDIYVTEPYAVRLATYLRDVEHYSDGRENVVPYHLSLHTLSPDVHYPMNGIQQLLPLIREQRRIDLIVTTSDSALTPLPYFWSTLVMNFATADFWCCSYPILTVLYHYGIVNAIRVFSTPIGMEKALRCIQKYARRGYYFVFTPAE
;
A
#
# COMPACT_ATOMS: atom_id res chain seq x y z
N MET A 1 -0.97 0.65 -54.62
CA MET A 1 -0.41 1.20 -53.37
C MET A 1 -0.84 0.28 -52.26
N ASP A 2 0.02 -0.69 -51.93
CA ASP A 2 -0.21 -1.63 -50.84
C ASP A 2 -0.17 -0.90 -49.51
N THR A 3 -1.31 -0.88 -48.83
CA THR A 3 -1.37 -0.57 -47.39
C THR A 3 -0.79 -1.78 -46.66
N ALA A 4 0.53 -1.83 -46.56
CA ALA A 4 1.22 -2.76 -45.68
C ALA A 4 0.66 -2.54 -44.27
N SER A 5 -0.26 -3.42 -43.87
CA SER A 5 -0.82 -3.50 -42.55
C SER A 5 0.35 -3.58 -41.56
N SER A 6 0.61 -2.46 -40.88
CA SER A 6 1.59 -2.35 -39.81
C SER A 6 1.15 -3.26 -38.66
N ARG A 7 1.43 -4.55 -38.79
CA ARG A 7 1.25 -5.52 -37.72
C ARG A 7 2.39 -5.29 -36.75
N SER A 8 2.04 -4.94 -35.51
CA SER A 8 2.97 -4.75 -34.40
C SER A 8 3.99 -5.89 -34.34
N VAL A 9 5.29 -5.56 -34.21
CA VAL A 9 6.37 -6.56 -34.02
C VAL A 9 6.07 -7.46 -32.83
N ILE A 10 5.45 -6.88 -31.80
CA ILE A 10 5.17 -7.56 -30.54
C ILE A 10 4.10 -8.65 -30.70
N SER A 11 3.14 -8.50 -31.62
CA SER A 11 2.12 -9.53 -31.85
C SER A 11 2.64 -10.77 -32.59
N LYS A 12 3.89 -10.75 -33.04
CA LYS A 12 4.59 -11.90 -33.64
C LYS A 12 5.52 -12.62 -32.66
N LEU A 13 5.71 -12.07 -31.46
CA LEU A 13 6.55 -12.69 -30.43
C LEU A 13 5.81 -13.83 -29.77
N ASP A 14 6.57 -14.84 -29.34
CA ASP A 14 6.05 -15.89 -28.46
C ASP A 14 5.57 -15.28 -27.13
N ALA A 15 4.56 -15.91 -26.51
CA ALA A 15 4.01 -15.44 -25.24
C ALA A 15 5.08 -15.41 -24.13
N SER A 16 6.01 -16.37 -24.12
CA SER A 16 7.12 -16.41 -23.16
C SER A 16 8.07 -15.21 -23.30
N ILE A 17 8.36 -14.77 -24.53
CA ILE A 17 9.18 -13.57 -24.77
C ILE A 17 8.43 -12.31 -24.32
N THR A 18 7.13 -12.24 -24.61
CA THR A 18 6.28 -11.12 -24.18
C THR A 18 6.29 -10.96 -22.67
N ILE A 19 6.15 -12.07 -21.93
CA ILE A 19 6.22 -12.08 -20.45
C ILE A 19 7.57 -11.56 -19.97
N ARG A 20 8.67 -12.07 -20.54
CA ARG A 20 10.03 -11.61 -20.20
C ARG A 20 10.27 -10.13 -20.48
N ILE A 21 9.65 -9.58 -21.54
CA ILE A 21 9.70 -8.13 -21.78
C ILE A 21 8.93 -7.39 -20.69
N ALA A 22 7.72 -7.86 -20.34
CA ALA A 22 6.91 -7.24 -19.29
C ALA A 22 7.63 -7.20 -17.93
N GLU A 23 8.39 -8.24 -17.59
CA GLU A 23 9.22 -8.28 -16.38
C GLU A 23 10.29 -7.18 -16.30
N GLN A 24 10.64 -6.54 -17.42
CA GLN A 24 11.67 -5.49 -17.49
C GLN A 24 11.08 -4.08 -17.62
N LEU A 25 9.75 -3.96 -17.70
CA LEU A 25 9.09 -2.67 -17.88
C LEU A 25 8.70 -2.05 -16.55
N ASP A 26 8.88 -0.74 -16.43
CA ASP A 26 8.32 0.03 -15.33
C ASP A 26 6.78 0.01 -15.34
N ILE A 27 6.17 0.37 -14.20
CA ILE A 27 4.72 0.36 -14.03
C ILE A 27 3.99 1.24 -15.04
N HIS A 28 4.58 2.36 -15.45
CA HIS A 28 3.97 3.27 -16.43
C HIS A 28 3.90 2.62 -17.82
N SER A 29 4.98 1.97 -18.23
CA SER A 29 5.12 1.25 -19.49
C SER A 29 4.22 0.02 -19.52
N LEU A 30 4.13 -0.73 -18.42
CA LEU A 30 3.18 -1.84 -18.26
C LEU A 30 1.74 -1.36 -18.47
N LEU A 31 1.34 -0.28 -17.79
CA LEU A 31 -0.01 0.26 -17.90
C LEU A 31 -0.32 0.75 -19.32
N ALA A 32 0.61 1.45 -19.97
CA ALA A 32 0.45 1.88 -21.36
C ALA A 32 0.28 0.67 -22.30
N TRP A 33 1.10 -0.38 -22.11
CA TRP A 33 1.06 -1.58 -22.95
C TRP A 33 -0.24 -2.38 -22.78
N ARG A 34 -0.80 -2.42 -21.56
CA ARG A 34 -2.08 -3.07 -21.23
C ARG A 34 -3.23 -2.62 -22.14
N TYR A 35 -3.24 -1.36 -22.57
CA TYR A 35 -4.32 -0.77 -23.37
C TYR A 35 -4.18 -1.00 -24.88
N THR A 36 -3.12 -1.66 -25.34
CA THR A 36 -2.84 -1.79 -26.79
C THR A 36 -3.54 -2.98 -27.46
N ALA A 37 -3.77 -4.08 -26.74
CA ALA A 37 -4.50 -5.26 -27.25
C ALA A 37 -5.02 -6.15 -26.10
N SER A 38 -6.04 -6.99 -26.36
CA SER A 38 -6.60 -7.93 -25.37
C SER A 38 -5.57 -8.95 -24.85
N PHE A 39 -4.66 -9.40 -25.70
CA PHE A 39 -3.55 -10.27 -25.30
C PHE A 39 -2.64 -9.59 -24.27
N PHE A 40 -2.23 -8.34 -24.51
CA PHE A 40 -1.44 -7.57 -23.55
C PHE A 40 -2.24 -7.22 -22.31
N HIS A 41 -3.54 -6.97 -22.44
CA HIS A 41 -4.40 -6.79 -21.27
C HIS A 41 -4.29 -7.99 -20.33
N PHE A 42 -4.39 -9.21 -20.85
CA PHE A 42 -4.25 -10.44 -20.07
C PHE A 42 -2.84 -10.57 -19.47
N VAL A 43 -1.79 -10.54 -20.29
CA VAL A 43 -0.39 -10.72 -19.84
C VAL A 43 -0.01 -9.70 -18.77
N ILE A 44 -0.34 -8.43 -18.97
CA ILE A 44 0.02 -7.38 -18.01
C ILE A 44 -0.82 -7.51 -16.74
N THR A 45 -2.09 -7.91 -16.83
CA THR A 45 -2.90 -8.15 -15.62
C THR A 45 -2.32 -9.26 -14.75
N GLU A 46 -1.81 -10.34 -15.38
CA GLU A 46 -1.10 -11.41 -14.66
C GLU A 46 0.22 -10.91 -14.06
N GLN A 47 0.99 -10.10 -14.80
CA GLN A 47 2.23 -9.52 -14.28
C GLN A 47 2.00 -8.61 -13.07
N LEU A 48 0.99 -7.73 -13.12
CA LEU A 48 0.64 -6.87 -11.98
C LEU A 48 0.17 -7.68 -10.76
N ARG A 49 -0.51 -8.81 -10.98
CA ARG A 49 -0.90 -9.73 -9.92
C ARG A 49 0.33 -10.44 -9.33
N HIS A 50 1.27 -10.84 -10.17
CA HIS A 50 2.53 -11.45 -9.75
C HIS A 50 3.34 -10.48 -8.88
N ILE A 51 3.50 -9.22 -9.30
CA ILE A 51 4.16 -8.16 -8.52
C ILE A 51 3.53 -8.04 -7.13
N TYR A 52 2.20 -7.90 -7.06
CA TYR A 52 1.50 -7.75 -5.79
C TYR A 52 1.68 -8.98 -4.87
N THR A 53 1.58 -10.18 -5.43
CA THR A 53 1.74 -11.45 -4.69
C THR A 53 3.16 -11.61 -4.15
N THR A 54 4.17 -11.25 -4.95
CA THR A 54 5.59 -11.28 -4.56
C THR A 54 5.89 -10.26 -3.47
N HIS A 55 5.28 -9.07 -3.49
CA HIS A 55 5.45 -8.12 -2.39
C HIS A 55 4.77 -8.61 -1.10
N LEU A 56 3.57 -9.20 -1.21
CA LEU A 56 2.87 -9.77 -0.07
C LEU A 56 3.62 -10.94 0.57
N SER A 57 4.29 -11.78 -0.22
CA SER A 57 5.03 -12.95 0.29
C SER A 57 6.21 -12.57 1.21
N HIS A 58 6.60 -11.29 1.21
CA HIS A 58 7.55 -10.77 2.20
C HIS A 58 6.97 -10.69 3.61
N PHE A 59 5.65 -10.51 3.75
CA PHE A 59 4.97 -10.34 5.03
C PHE A 59 4.17 -11.58 5.42
N VAL A 60 3.54 -12.26 4.48
CA VAL A 60 2.68 -13.42 4.74
C VAL A 60 3.18 -14.65 3.98
N ASP A 61 3.00 -15.83 4.56
CA ASP A 61 3.40 -17.09 3.94
C ASP A 61 2.37 -17.55 2.90
N HIS A 62 1.10 -17.13 3.07
CA HIS A 62 -0.02 -17.50 2.21
C HIS A 62 -0.66 -16.27 1.54
N PRO A 63 0.00 -15.63 0.54
CA PRO A 63 -0.48 -14.36 -0.03
C PRO A 63 -1.86 -14.45 -0.69
N ASP A 64 -2.21 -15.57 -1.32
CA ASP A 64 -3.55 -15.75 -1.92
C ASP A 64 -4.65 -15.87 -0.87
N THR A 65 -4.40 -16.62 0.21
CA THR A 65 -5.30 -16.72 1.35
C THR A 65 -5.44 -15.36 2.02
N PHE A 66 -4.34 -14.64 2.21
CA PHE A 66 -4.35 -13.30 2.78
C PHE A 66 -5.17 -12.33 1.91
N ARG A 67 -5.02 -12.35 0.58
CA ARG A 67 -5.87 -11.55 -0.32
C ARG A 67 -7.35 -11.94 -0.23
N HIS A 68 -7.67 -13.21 -0.04
CA HIS A 68 -9.05 -13.62 0.24
C HIS A 68 -9.57 -13.00 1.54
N ILE A 69 -8.75 -12.99 2.60
CA ILE A 69 -9.10 -12.33 3.87
C ILE A 69 -9.29 -10.81 3.66
N LEU A 70 -8.39 -10.12 2.96
CA LEU A 70 -8.56 -8.70 2.63
C LEU A 70 -9.91 -8.42 1.95
N ARG A 71 -10.36 -9.32 1.07
CA ARG A 71 -11.62 -9.18 0.33
C ARG A 71 -12.83 -9.25 1.24
N ILE A 72 -12.88 -10.26 2.11
CA ILE A 72 -14.03 -10.51 3.00
C ILE A 72 -14.06 -9.57 4.21
N THR A 73 -12.94 -8.94 4.55
CA THR A 73 -12.87 -7.92 5.61
C THR A 73 -12.94 -6.49 5.07
N HIS A 74 -13.04 -6.32 3.75
CA HIS A 74 -12.95 -5.02 3.07
C HIS A 74 -11.75 -4.19 3.51
N ALA A 75 -10.63 -4.86 3.80
CA ALA A 75 -9.43 -4.22 4.30
C ALA A 75 -8.60 -3.64 3.13
N ALA A 76 -7.83 -2.61 3.46
CA ALA A 76 -6.92 -1.97 2.52
C ALA A 76 -5.51 -1.90 3.11
N ILE A 77 -4.51 -1.99 2.25
CA ILE A 77 -3.09 -1.82 2.60
C ILE A 77 -2.65 -0.44 2.12
N SER A 78 -1.82 0.27 2.89
CA SER A 78 -1.28 1.56 2.48
C SER A 78 0.19 1.72 2.90
N GLY A 79 0.67 2.96 2.94
CA GLY A 79 2.01 3.29 3.38
C GLY A 79 3.10 2.85 2.41
N SER A 80 4.24 2.45 2.97
CA SER A 80 5.43 2.17 2.16
C SER A 80 5.35 0.89 1.33
N PHE A 81 4.51 -0.06 1.77
CA PHE A 81 4.19 -1.25 0.98
C PHE A 81 3.56 -0.85 -0.35
N THR A 82 2.49 -0.07 -0.33
CA THR A 82 1.79 0.26 -1.57
C THR A 82 2.64 1.13 -2.48
N LEU A 83 3.45 2.03 -1.92
CA LEU A 83 4.43 2.80 -2.70
C LEU A 83 5.43 1.89 -3.42
N SER A 84 5.88 0.80 -2.76
CA SER A 84 6.83 -0.16 -3.38
C SER A 84 6.28 -0.91 -4.58
N LEU A 85 4.96 -0.99 -4.73
CA LEU A 85 4.37 -1.59 -5.93
C LEU A 85 4.58 -0.70 -7.18
N PHE A 86 4.79 0.60 -6.99
CA PHE A 86 5.02 1.56 -8.07
C PHE A 86 6.49 1.96 -8.24
N ASP A 87 7.34 1.66 -7.25
CA ASP A 87 8.75 2.03 -7.21
C ASP A 87 9.57 0.89 -6.59
N ASP A 88 10.26 0.16 -7.46
CA ASP A 88 11.08 -1.01 -7.12
C ASP A 88 12.33 -0.66 -6.30
N SER A 89 12.62 0.62 -6.04
CA SER A 89 13.69 1.01 -5.10
C SER A 89 13.24 0.95 -3.64
N ILE A 90 11.92 0.94 -3.40
CA ILE A 90 11.35 0.96 -2.06
C ILE A 90 11.33 -0.44 -1.48
N ARG A 91 11.95 -0.60 -0.30
CA ARG A 91 11.85 -1.80 0.52
C ARG A 91 11.03 -1.47 1.77
N PRO A 92 9.76 -1.91 1.86
CA PRO A 92 8.95 -1.72 3.05
C PRO A 92 9.47 -2.64 4.17
N ASN A 93 9.55 -2.10 5.39
CA ASN A 93 9.90 -2.88 6.58
C ASN A 93 8.64 -3.28 7.39
N ASP A 94 7.52 -2.65 7.05
CA ASP A 94 6.23 -2.73 7.70
C ASP A 94 5.11 -2.82 6.66
N LEU A 95 4.02 -3.45 7.06
CA LEU A 95 2.78 -3.52 6.30
C LEU A 95 1.65 -2.88 7.10
N ASP A 96 1.14 -1.75 6.62
CA ASP A 96 0.02 -1.05 7.24
C ASP A 96 -1.30 -1.55 6.66
N ILE A 97 -2.11 -2.24 7.46
CA ILE A 97 -3.42 -2.76 7.05
C ILE A 97 -4.53 -2.00 7.76
N TYR A 98 -5.43 -1.40 7.00
CA TYR A 98 -6.59 -0.66 7.45
C TYR A 98 -7.84 -1.53 7.34
N VAL A 99 -8.65 -1.54 8.39
CA VAL A 99 -9.87 -2.34 8.47
C VAL A 99 -10.93 -1.62 9.31
N THR A 100 -12.20 -1.88 9.05
CA THR A 100 -13.28 -1.38 9.90
C THR A 100 -13.43 -2.25 11.15
N GLU A 101 -13.98 -1.68 12.23
CA GLU A 101 -14.12 -2.34 13.53
C GLU A 101 -14.77 -3.74 13.47
N PRO A 102 -15.88 -3.96 12.71
CA PRO A 102 -16.55 -5.26 12.69
C PRO A 102 -15.68 -6.41 12.16
N TYR A 103 -14.64 -6.11 11.36
CA TYR A 103 -13.77 -7.11 10.74
C TYR A 103 -12.38 -7.19 11.37
N ALA A 104 -12.05 -6.28 12.30
CA ALA A 104 -10.72 -6.19 12.90
C ALA A 104 -10.31 -7.49 13.62
N VAL A 105 -11.20 -8.05 14.44
CA VAL A 105 -10.95 -9.30 15.17
C VAL A 105 -10.69 -10.47 14.22
N ARG A 106 -11.45 -10.54 13.11
CA ARG A 106 -11.28 -11.61 12.11
C ARG A 106 -9.91 -11.54 11.44
N LEU A 107 -9.51 -10.35 11.00
CA LEU A 107 -8.21 -10.15 10.36
C LEU A 107 -7.05 -10.40 11.33
N ALA A 108 -7.15 -9.92 12.58
CA ALA A 108 -6.16 -10.19 13.61
C ALA A 108 -6.03 -11.69 13.94
N THR A 109 -7.17 -12.40 14.03
CA THR A 109 -7.20 -13.84 14.26
C THR A 109 -6.52 -14.60 13.12
N TYR A 110 -6.77 -14.22 11.86
CA TYR A 110 -6.07 -14.79 10.71
C TYR A 110 -4.56 -14.58 10.80
N LEU A 111 -4.11 -13.35 11.03
CA LEU A 111 -2.69 -13.02 11.09
C LEU A 111 -1.98 -13.78 12.22
N ARG A 112 -2.66 -14.01 13.35
CA ARG A 112 -2.14 -14.78 14.46
C ARG A 112 -2.12 -16.29 14.19
N ASP A 113 -3.27 -16.85 13.84
CA ASP A 113 -3.45 -18.30 13.84
C ASP A 113 -2.93 -18.96 12.55
N VAL A 114 -2.91 -18.22 11.43
CA VAL A 114 -2.48 -18.72 10.12
C VAL A 114 -1.11 -18.17 9.71
N GLU A 115 -0.85 -16.88 9.95
CA GLU A 115 0.42 -16.25 9.56
C GLU A 115 1.44 -16.18 10.73
N HIS A 116 1.07 -16.68 11.91
CA HIS A 116 1.95 -16.78 13.09
C HIS A 116 2.51 -15.44 13.61
N TYR A 117 1.75 -14.36 13.46
CA TYR A 117 2.06 -13.09 14.09
C TYR A 117 1.63 -13.06 15.57
N SER A 118 2.42 -12.41 16.42
CA SER A 118 2.09 -12.15 17.83
C SER A 118 1.82 -10.67 18.09
N ASP A 119 1.09 -10.35 19.16
CA ASP A 119 0.92 -8.97 19.62
C ASP A 119 2.30 -8.37 19.96
N GLY A 120 2.65 -7.27 19.30
CA GLY A 120 3.92 -6.57 19.46
C GLY A 120 3.96 -5.60 20.65
N ARG A 121 2.88 -5.50 21.43
CA ARG A 121 2.83 -4.69 22.66
C ARG A 121 3.53 -5.46 23.78
N GLU A 122 4.60 -4.89 24.34
CA GLU A 122 5.25 -5.44 25.52
C GLU A 122 4.26 -5.47 26.72
N ASN A 123 4.11 -6.64 27.37
CA ASN A 123 3.32 -6.89 28.58
C ASN A 123 1.78 -6.99 28.47
N VAL A 124 1.21 -7.74 27.51
CA VAL A 124 -0.22 -8.13 27.56
C VAL A 124 -0.36 -9.65 27.72
N VAL A 125 -1.12 -10.04 28.75
CA VAL A 125 -1.43 -11.41 29.18
C VAL A 125 -2.08 -12.21 28.02
N PRO A 126 -1.84 -13.54 27.87
CA PRO A 126 -2.15 -14.30 26.64
C PRO A 126 -3.62 -14.52 26.30
N TYR A 127 -4.59 -13.85 26.93
CA TYR A 127 -6.01 -14.14 26.70
C TYR A 127 -6.80 -12.86 26.48
N HIS A 128 -7.42 -12.79 25.29
CA HIS A 128 -8.14 -11.69 24.65
C HIS A 128 -7.27 -10.77 23.79
N LEU A 129 -7.53 -10.80 22.48
CA LEU A 129 -7.21 -9.73 21.52
C LEU A 129 -7.93 -8.45 21.97
N SER A 130 -7.39 -7.80 22.99
CA SER A 130 -7.91 -6.56 23.52
C SER A 130 -7.48 -5.45 22.58
N LEU A 131 -8.38 -5.09 21.66
CA LEU A 131 -8.22 -3.91 20.83
C LEU A 131 -8.40 -2.68 21.72
N HIS A 132 -7.30 -2.14 22.24
CA HIS A 132 -7.33 -0.94 23.08
C HIS A 132 -7.49 0.31 22.20
N THR A 133 -8.50 1.12 22.52
CA THR A 133 -8.70 2.48 21.97
C THR A 133 -7.43 3.30 22.21
N LEU A 134 -6.95 3.99 21.18
CA LEU A 134 -5.81 4.90 21.31
C LEU A 134 -6.15 5.98 22.35
N SER A 135 -5.31 6.16 23.36
CA SER A 135 -5.43 7.31 24.28
C SER A 135 -5.35 8.61 23.46
N PRO A 136 -6.23 9.60 23.71
CA PRO A 136 -6.30 10.85 22.92
C PRO A 136 -4.96 11.58 22.80
N ASP A 137 -4.08 11.40 23.78
CA ASP A 137 -2.92 12.26 23.98
C ASP A 137 -1.60 11.74 23.39
N VAL A 138 -1.50 10.50 22.89
CA VAL A 138 -0.15 9.90 22.72
C VAL A 138 0.29 9.54 21.31
N HIS A 139 -0.52 9.17 20.31
CA HIS A 139 0.11 8.75 19.03
C HIS A 139 -0.49 9.23 17.70
N TYR A 140 -1.78 9.58 17.64
CA TYR A 140 -2.36 10.08 16.39
C TYR A 140 -3.65 10.84 16.72
N PRO A 141 -3.68 12.19 16.74
CA PRO A 141 -4.92 12.93 16.57
C PRO A 141 -5.37 12.80 15.09
N MET A 142 -5.61 11.55 14.65
CA MET A 142 -6.00 11.22 13.29
C MET A 142 -7.51 11.11 13.24
N ASN A 143 -8.13 12.05 12.52
CA ASN A 143 -9.45 11.82 11.95
C ASN A 143 -9.35 10.52 11.13
N GLY A 144 -10.12 9.50 11.49
CA GLY A 144 -10.16 8.25 10.74
C GLY A 144 -9.55 7.01 11.42
N ILE A 145 -8.67 7.12 12.43
CA ILE A 145 -8.09 5.95 13.13
C ILE A 145 -8.67 5.82 14.53
N GLN A 146 -9.23 4.65 14.83
CA GLN A 146 -9.80 4.30 16.13
C GLN A 146 -8.80 3.54 17.01
N GLN A 147 -8.13 2.53 16.45
CA GLN A 147 -7.23 1.62 17.19
C GLN A 147 -6.04 1.20 16.32
N LEU A 148 -4.92 0.87 16.97
CA LEU A 148 -3.74 0.30 16.34
C LEU A 148 -3.31 -0.96 17.10
N LEU A 149 -3.15 -2.06 16.37
CA LEU A 149 -2.62 -3.32 16.86
C LEU A 149 -1.33 -3.65 16.10
N PRO A 150 -0.15 -3.39 16.68
CA PRO A 150 1.10 -3.82 16.10
C PRO A 150 1.24 -5.33 16.26
N LEU A 151 1.55 -6.00 15.16
CA LEU A 151 1.76 -7.44 15.08
C LEU A 151 3.18 -7.69 14.59
N ILE A 152 3.91 -8.57 15.28
CA ILE A 152 5.32 -8.85 15.01
C ILE A 152 5.52 -10.34 14.73
N ARG A 153 6.37 -10.64 13.74
CA ARG A 153 6.85 -11.98 13.42
C ARG A 153 8.30 -11.89 12.97
N GLU A 154 9.22 -12.40 13.79
CA GLU A 154 10.66 -12.26 13.56
C GLU A 154 11.07 -10.78 13.34
N GLN A 155 11.59 -10.43 12.16
CA GLN A 155 11.96 -9.06 11.76
C GLN A 155 10.86 -8.34 10.96
N ARG A 156 9.67 -8.96 10.80
CA ARG A 156 8.54 -8.43 10.04
C ARG A 156 7.51 -7.82 10.97
N ARG A 157 6.95 -6.68 10.56
CA ARG A 157 5.91 -5.97 11.30
C ARG A 157 4.67 -5.75 10.43
N ILE A 158 3.50 -6.00 10.99
CA ILE A 158 2.21 -5.63 10.43
C ILE A 158 1.52 -4.70 11.43
N ASP A 159 1.13 -3.51 11.00
CA ASP A 159 0.32 -2.61 11.79
C ASP A 159 -1.14 -2.75 11.35
N LEU A 160 -1.97 -3.39 12.20
CA LEU A 160 -3.40 -3.49 11.98
C LEU A 160 -4.09 -2.25 12.55
N ILE A 161 -4.66 -1.44 11.67
CA ILE A 161 -5.23 -0.13 11.95
C ILE A 161 -6.75 -0.20 11.79
N VAL A 162 -7.47 0.00 12.88
CA VAL A 162 -8.93 0.04 12.88
C VAL A 162 -9.40 1.45 12.59
N THR A 163 -10.28 1.62 11.62
CA THR A 163 -10.80 2.93 11.21
C THR A 163 -12.01 3.36 12.04
N THR A 164 -12.24 4.68 12.14
CA THR A 164 -13.39 5.26 12.87
C THR A 164 -14.70 5.26 12.07
N SER A 165 -14.65 4.84 10.81
CA SER A 165 -15.79 4.84 9.88
C SER A 165 -15.97 3.46 9.25
N ASP A 166 -17.02 3.32 8.45
CA ASP A 166 -17.31 2.14 7.64
C ASP A 166 -16.38 1.98 6.42
N SER A 167 -15.32 2.77 6.31
CA SER A 167 -14.35 2.67 5.22
C SER A 167 -12.92 2.55 5.74
N ALA A 168 -12.24 1.47 5.34
CA ALA A 168 -10.82 1.26 5.56
C ALA A 168 -9.95 2.40 4.96
N LEU A 169 -10.47 3.16 3.99
CA LEU A 169 -9.74 4.22 3.31
C LEU A 169 -9.87 5.59 4.01
N THR A 170 -10.72 5.72 5.04
CA THR A 170 -10.95 7.01 5.71
C THR A 170 -9.70 7.68 6.27
N PRO A 171 -8.68 6.96 6.79
CA PRO A 171 -7.45 7.60 7.23
C PRO A 171 -6.58 8.22 6.13
N LEU A 172 -6.70 7.75 4.88
CA LEU A 172 -5.73 8.06 3.83
C LEU A 172 -5.58 9.56 3.55
N PRO A 173 -6.66 10.35 3.42
CA PRO A 173 -6.55 11.79 3.18
C PRO A 173 -5.85 12.56 4.31
N TYR A 174 -5.73 11.97 5.50
CA TYR A 174 -5.13 12.61 6.68
C TYR A 174 -3.64 12.28 6.86
N PHE A 175 -3.02 11.59 5.90
CA PHE A 175 -1.59 11.37 5.89
C PHE A 175 -0.80 12.68 5.70
N TRP A 176 0.44 12.66 6.18
CA TRP A 176 1.38 13.78 6.12
C TRP A 176 1.83 14.14 4.71
N SER A 177 1.76 13.17 3.77
CA SER A 177 2.09 13.40 2.37
C SER A 177 1.32 12.48 1.43
N THR A 178 1.13 12.92 0.19
CA THR A 178 0.50 12.16 -0.90
C THR A 178 1.21 10.85 -1.25
N LEU A 179 2.51 10.71 -0.98
CA LEU A 179 3.27 9.48 -1.29
C LEU A 179 2.75 8.24 -0.56
N VAL A 180 2.11 8.44 0.60
CA VAL A 180 1.55 7.36 1.42
C VAL A 180 0.03 7.29 1.36
N MET A 181 -0.61 8.06 0.46
CA MET A 181 -2.06 8.00 0.25
C MET A 181 -2.47 6.90 -0.74
N ASN A 182 -1.50 6.26 -1.38
CA ASN A 182 -1.73 5.11 -2.25
C ASN A 182 -2.28 3.94 -1.43
N PHE A 183 -3.16 3.13 -2.01
CA PHE A 183 -3.69 1.95 -1.33
C PHE A 183 -3.81 0.72 -2.23
N ALA A 184 -3.82 -0.45 -1.62
CA ALA A 184 -4.06 -1.74 -2.25
C ALA A 184 -5.20 -2.46 -1.52
N THR A 185 -6.04 -3.18 -2.26
CA THR A 185 -7.11 -4.04 -1.74
C THR A 185 -6.79 -5.49 -2.11
N ALA A 186 -7.72 -6.42 -1.91
CA ALA A 186 -7.58 -7.78 -2.42
C ALA A 186 -7.40 -7.84 -3.95
N ASP A 187 -8.03 -6.92 -4.69
CA ASP A 187 -8.28 -7.06 -6.13
C ASP A 187 -7.54 -6.05 -6.98
N PHE A 188 -7.21 -4.89 -6.43
CA PHE A 188 -6.54 -3.82 -7.16
C PHE A 188 -5.71 -2.96 -6.22
N TRP A 189 -4.86 -2.14 -6.82
CA TRP A 189 -4.04 -1.16 -6.13
C TRP A 189 -4.08 0.15 -6.90
N CYS A 190 -3.99 1.25 -6.18
CA CYS A 190 -4.30 2.59 -6.65
C CYS A 190 -3.18 3.55 -6.24
N CYS A 191 -2.63 4.24 -7.23
CA CYS A 191 -1.82 5.42 -6.98
C CYS A 191 -2.73 6.65 -7.05
N SER A 192 -2.88 7.36 -5.94
CA SER A 192 -3.77 8.53 -5.88
C SER A 192 -3.22 9.73 -6.64
N TYR A 193 -1.88 9.79 -6.82
CA TYR A 193 -1.19 10.91 -7.47
C TYR A 193 -0.15 10.39 -8.47
N PRO A 194 -0.55 9.69 -9.55
CA PRO A 194 0.38 8.94 -10.42
C PRO A 194 1.40 9.84 -11.12
N ILE A 195 0.99 11.03 -11.58
CA ILE A 195 1.91 11.98 -12.22
C ILE A 195 3.00 12.44 -11.23
N LEU A 196 2.62 12.79 -10.01
CA LEU A 196 3.60 13.25 -9.03
C LEU A 196 4.45 12.10 -8.50
N THR A 197 3.82 10.99 -8.11
CA THR A 197 4.50 9.88 -7.43
C THR A 197 5.36 9.05 -8.38
N VAL A 198 4.83 8.66 -9.54
CA VAL A 198 5.49 7.71 -10.46
C VAL A 198 6.35 8.44 -11.48
N LEU A 199 5.88 9.55 -12.05
CA LEU A 199 6.62 10.23 -13.13
C LEU A 199 7.66 11.22 -12.59
N TYR A 200 7.33 11.97 -11.53
CA TYR A 200 8.23 13.01 -11.01
C TYR A 200 8.95 12.64 -9.71
N HIS A 201 8.54 11.58 -9.01
CA HIS A 201 9.01 11.27 -7.65
C HIS A 201 8.81 12.44 -6.67
N TYR A 202 7.63 13.07 -6.70
CA TYR A 202 7.22 14.14 -5.78
C TYR A 202 6.10 13.72 -4.84
N GLY A 203 6.21 14.14 -3.58
CA GLY A 203 5.15 14.16 -2.59
C GLY A 203 4.68 15.59 -2.29
N ILE A 204 3.37 15.78 -2.17
CA ILE A 204 2.81 17.01 -1.60
C ILE A 204 2.68 16.80 -0.10
N VAL A 205 3.16 17.74 0.70
CA VAL A 205 2.97 17.76 2.16
C VAL A 205 1.58 18.29 2.48
N ASN A 206 0.84 17.57 3.32
CA ASN A 206 -0.48 17.98 3.78
C ASN A 206 -0.36 19.10 4.83
N ALA A 207 -0.37 20.36 4.39
CA ALA A 207 -0.16 21.53 5.24
C ALA A 207 -1.19 21.61 6.39
N ILE A 208 -2.45 21.30 6.12
CA ILE A 208 -3.51 21.29 7.14
C ILE A 208 -3.10 20.36 8.29
N ARG A 209 -2.58 19.17 8.00
CA ARG A 209 -2.13 18.23 9.04
C ARG A 209 -0.92 18.73 9.81
N VAL A 210 0.05 19.33 9.11
CA VAL A 210 1.25 19.92 9.72
C VAL A 210 0.87 20.94 10.80
N PHE A 211 -0.09 21.82 10.51
CA PHE A 211 -0.42 22.95 11.37
C PHE A 211 -1.59 22.69 12.34
N SER A 212 -2.45 21.69 12.08
CA SER A 212 -3.64 21.40 12.91
C SER A 212 -3.36 20.56 14.16
N THR A 213 -2.14 20.04 14.35
CA THR A 213 -1.83 19.14 15.46
C THR A 213 -0.51 19.50 16.13
N PRO A 214 -0.36 19.39 17.46
CA PRO A 214 0.88 19.74 18.17
C PRO A 214 2.11 18.97 17.69
N ILE A 215 1.91 17.71 17.25
CA ILE A 215 2.96 16.83 16.74
C ILE A 215 3.12 16.89 15.21
N GLY A 216 2.34 17.75 14.54
CA GLY A 216 2.18 17.71 13.09
C GLY A 216 3.46 18.01 12.33
N MET A 217 4.17 19.06 12.76
CA MET A 217 5.47 19.43 12.21
C MET A 217 6.49 18.29 12.35
N GLU A 218 6.62 17.70 13.53
CA GLU A 218 7.59 16.64 13.79
C GLU A 218 7.31 15.40 12.93
N LYS A 219 6.06 14.94 12.89
CA LYS A 219 5.68 13.75 12.11
C LYS A 219 5.82 14.00 10.61
N ALA A 220 5.47 15.18 10.12
CA ALA A 220 5.67 15.55 8.73
C ALA A 220 7.16 15.59 8.36
N LEU A 221 8.02 16.18 9.19
CA LEU A 221 9.46 16.19 8.98
C LEU A 221 10.04 14.78 8.95
N ARG A 222 9.62 13.89 9.85
CA ARG A 222 10.04 12.47 9.82
C ARG A 222 9.59 11.78 8.52
N CYS A 223 8.36 12.05 8.07
CA CYS A 223 7.84 11.53 6.81
C CYS A 223 8.68 12.02 5.61
N ILE A 224 8.93 13.34 5.53
CA ILE A 224 9.76 13.98 4.50
C ILE A 224 11.16 13.35 4.50
N GLN A 225 11.82 13.27 5.67
CA GLN A 225 13.16 12.69 5.78
C GLN A 225 13.19 11.21 5.34
N LYS A 226 12.18 10.41 5.71
CA LYS A 226 12.07 8.99 5.33
C LYS A 226 12.05 8.82 3.80
N TYR A 227 11.21 9.58 3.10
CA TYR A 227 11.04 9.42 1.66
C TYR A 227 12.03 10.24 0.83
N ALA A 228 12.57 11.33 1.34
CA ALA A 228 13.68 12.05 0.70
C ALA A 228 14.94 11.19 0.59
N ARG A 229 15.24 10.40 1.63
CA ARG A 229 16.32 9.37 1.57
C ARG A 229 16.06 8.27 0.54
N ARG A 230 14.82 8.14 0.07
CA ARG A 230 14.39 7.17 -0.95
C ARG A 230 14.27 7.81 -2.34
N GLY A 231 14.77 9.03 -2.52
CA GLY A 231 14.81 9.72 -3.81
C GLY A 231 13.59 10.59 -4.13
N TYR A 232 12.66 10.78 -3.19
CA TYR A 232 11.50 11.64 -3.41
C TYR A 232 11.73 13.10 -3.02
N TYR A 233 11.17 14.01 -3.80
CA TYR A 233 11.14 15.43 -3.50
C TYR A 233 9.81 15.84 -2.88
N PHE A 234 9.79 16.96 -2.17
CA PHE A 234 8.60 17.44 -1.49
C PHE A 234 8.26 18.87 -1.86
N VAL A 235 6.97 19.12 -2.06
CA VAL A 235 6.41 20.46 -2.18
C VAL A 235 5.34 20.63 -1.11
N PHE A 236 5.19 21.84 -0.61
CA PHE A 236 4.10 22.18 0.30
C PHE A 236 2.91 22.66 -0.52
N THR A 237 1.69 22.22 -0.17
CA THR A 237 0.50 22.93 -0.65
C THR A 237 0.60 24.38 -0.19
N PRO A 238 0.33 25.37 -1.06
CA PRO A 238 0.09 26.73 -0.61
C PRO A 238 -0.95 26.70 0.52
N ALA A 239 -0.65 27.31 1.66
CA ALA A 239 -1.69 27.56 2.66
C ALA A 239 -2.59 28.66 2.07
N GLU A 240 -3.86 28.33 1.82
CA GLU A 240 -4.89 29.35 1.59
C GLU A 240 -5.16 30.13 2.88
#